data_AF-A0A357ANM6-F1
#
_entry.id   AF-A0A357ANM6-F1
#
_cell.length_a   1.000
_cell.length_b   1.000
_cell.length_c   1.000
_cell.angle_alpha   90.00
_cell.angle_beta   90.00
_cell.angle_gamma   90.00
#
_symmetry.space_group_name_H-M   'P 1'
#
loop_
_entity.id
_entity.type
_entity.pdbx_description
1 polymer ?
#
loop_
_entity_poly.entity_id
_entity_poly.type
_entity_poly.pdbx_seq_one_letter_code
_entity_poly.pdbx_strand_id
1 'polypeptide(L)'
;AALDGGQEGVKVGLSIIPGVLIICTFVLMLTNGPGEAGVYTGGAYEGVGLLPKIGDKLSFLLTPLFGFRDAAAVAVPITALGAAGAAIGLIPGMVSAGQVSYNEIAVLTAMCMCWSGYLSTHAAMMSALGYQEMTGKAIFSHTIGGLFAGISAHWLYVLYAALFH
;
A
#
# COMPACT_ATOMS: atom_id res chain seq x y z
N ALA A 1 -2.61 -2.95 33.38
CA ALA A 1 -2.36 -1.88 32.39
C ALA A 1 -1.56 -2.39 31.18
N ALA A 2 -0.26 -2.70 31.31
CA ALA A 2 0.54 -3.17 30.17
C ALA A 2 0.13 -4.57 29.66
N LEU A 3 -0.18 -5.51 30.58
CA LEU A 3 -0.60 -6.87 30.23
C LEU A 3 -2.00 -6.89 29.58
N ASP A 4 -2.93 -6.09 30.09
CA ASP A 4 -4.28 -5.96 29.53
C ASP A 4 -4.25 -5.31 28.14
N GLY A 5 -3.40 -4.29 27.95
CA GLY A 5 -3.17 -3.67 26.65
C GLY A 5 -2.57 -4.64 25.63
N GLY A 6 -1.66 -5.52 26.07
CA GLY A 6 -1.11 -6.60 25.24
C GLY A 6 -2.18 -7.61 24.80
N GLN A 7 -3.04 -8.04 25.73
CA GLN A 7 -4.13 -8.97 25.43
C GLN A 7 -5.15 -8.38 24.44
N GLU A 8 -5.57 -7.12 24.66
CA GLU A 8 -6.47 -6.42 23.73
C GLU A 8 -5.82 -6.20 22.36
N GLY A 9 -4.52 -5.89 22.32
CA GLY A 9 -3.76 -5.78 21.06
C GLY A 9 -3.79 -7.07 20.23
N VAL A 10 -3.60 -8.24 20.87
CA VAL A 10 -3.68 -9.55 20.18
C VAL A 10 -5.08 -9.80 19.65
N LYS A 11 -6.12 -9.48 20.43
CA LYS A 11 -7.52 -9.65 20.03
C LYS A 11 -7.90 -8.78 18.84
N VAL A 12 -7.47 -7.52 18.84
CA VAL A 12 -7.62 -6.59 17.71
C VAL A 12 -6.88 -7.14 16.49
N GLY A 13 -5.63 -7.60 16.65
CA GLY A 13 -4.86 -8.20 15.57
C GLY A 13 -5.56 -9.40 14.92
N LEU A 14 -6.07 -10.33 15.72
CA LEU A 14 -6.84 -11.48 15.22
C LEU A 14 -8.11 -11.07 14.46
N SER A 15 -8.79 -10.01 14.90
CA SER A 15 -9.99 -9.50 14.23
C SER A 15 -9.72 -8.87 12.87
N ILE A 16 -8.48 -8.41 12.62
CA ILE A 16 -8.07 -7.72 11.39
C ILE A 16 -7.71 -8.72 10.27
N ILE A 17 -7.23 -9.92 10.62
CA ILE A 17 -6.72 -10.93 9.67
C ILE A 17 -7.68 -11.21 8.49
N PRO A 18 -8.99 -11.47 8.69
CA PRO A 18 -9.87 -11.79 7.57
C PRO A 18 -9.97 -10.65 6.55
N GLY A 19 -10.05 -9.40 7.02
CA GLY A 19 -10.10 -8.23 6.16
C GLY A 19 -8.81 -8.04 5.37
N VAL A 20 -7.66 -8.25 6.04
CA VAL A 20 -6.33 -8.20 5.40
C VAL A 20 -6.23 -9.21 4.26
N LEU A 21 -6.60 -10.46 4.49
CA LEU A 21 -6.49 -11.53 3.50
C LEU A 21 -7.35 -11.24 2.27
N ILE A 22 -8.58 -10.78 2.48
CA ILE A 22 -9.49 -10.44 1.38
C ILE A 22 -8.91 -9.31 0.54
N ILE A 23 -8.49 -8.21 1.16
CA ILE A 23 -7.96 -7.04 0.44
C ILE A 23 -6.67 -7.41 -0.30
N CYS A 24 -5.71 -8.07 0.37
CA CYS A 24 -4.45 -8.46 -0.27
C CYS A 24 -4.68 -9.39 -1.47
N THR A 25 -5.62 -10.34 -1.36
CA THR A 25 -5.97 -11.23 -2.47
C THR A 25 -6.52 -10.46 -3.67
N PHE A 26 -7.46 -9.52 -3.45
CA PHE A 26 -7.96 -8.67 -4.53
C PHE A 26 -6.86 -7.82 -5.15
N VAL A 27 -5.99 -7.21 -4.34
CA VAL A 27 -4.92 -6.36 -4.87
C VAL A 27 -3.92 -7.16 -5.69
N LEU A 28 -3.52 -8.35 -5.23
CA LEU A 28 -2.64 -9.23 -5.99
C LEU A 28 -3.28 -9.67 -7.33
N MET A 29 -4.54 -10.10 -7.31
CA MET A 29 -5.27 -10.47 -8.53
C MET A 29 -5.42 -9.28 -9.49
N LEU A 30 -5.62 -8.06 -9.01
CA LEU A 30 -5.76 -6.89 -9.86
C LEU A 30 -4.39 -6.34 -10.32
N THR A 31 -3.31 -6.64 -9.60
CA THR A 31 -1.95 -6.20 -9.92
C THR A 31 -1.28 -7.10 -10.93
N ASN A 32 -1.25 -8.41 -10.65
CA ASN A 32 -0.42 -9.34 -11.39
C ASN A 32 -1.03 -9.65 -12.76
N GLY A 33 -0.20 -10.09 -13.70
CA GLY A 33 -0.64 -10.57 -15.01
C GLY A 33 -1.07 -12.04 -15.01
N PRO A 34 -1.60 -12.54 -16.13
CA PRO A 34 -1.80 -13.98 -16.31
C PRO A 34 -0.47 -14.75 -16.24
N GLY A 35 -0.53 -16.05 -15.99
CA GLY A 35 0.67 -16.91 -15.95
C GLY A 35 1.41 -17.01 -17.30
N GLU A 36 2.46 -17.83 -17.37
CA GLU A 36 3.36 -17.93 -18.54
C GLU A 36 2.63 -18.24 -19.87
N ALA A 37 1.49 -18.93 -19.80
CA ALA A 37 0.66 -19.23 -20.97
C ALA A 37 -0.17 -18.04 -21.48
N GLY A 38 -0.09 -16.87 -20.83
CA GLY A 38 -0.86 -15.67 -21.17
C GLY A 38 -2.36 -15.76 -20.85
N VAL A 39 -2.79 -16.85 -20.20
CA VAL A 39 -4.18 -17.11 -19.79
C VAL A 39 -4.27 -17.11 -18.27
N TYR A 40 -5.28 -16.43 -17.72
CA TYR A 40 -5.56 -16.46 -16.30
C TYR A 40 -6.21 -17.80 -15.93
N THR A 41 -5.54 -18.59 -15.09
CA THR A 41 -5.99 -19.92 -14.64
C THR A 41 -6.50 -19.91 -13.20
N GLY A 42 -6.24 -18.83 -12.46
CA GLY A 42 -6.51 -18.74 -11.02
C GLY A 42 -5.38 -19.33 -10.17
N GLY A 43 -4.20 -19.52 -10.75
CA GLY A 43 -3.00 -19.96 -10.05
C GLY A 43 -2.51 -18.95 -9.02
N ALA A 44 -1.67 -19.41 -8.09
CA ALA A 44 -1.05 -18.52 -7.12
C ALA A 44 -0.22 -17.43 -7.82
N TYR A 45 -0.38 -16.19 -7.36
CA TYR A 45 0.28 -15.00 -7.93
C TYR A 45 -0.12 -14.64 -9.36
N GLU A 46 -1.17 -15.23 -9.93
CA GLU A 46 -1.76 -14.77 -11.18
C GLU A 46 -2.75 -13.61 -10.95
N GLY A 47 -3.03 -12.87 -12.02
CA GLY A 47 -4.02 -11.80 -12.00
C GLY A 47 -4.45 -11.30 -13.39
N VAL A 48 -5.15 -10.17 -13.41
CA VAL A 48 -5.72 -9.53 -14.61
C VAL A 48 -4.96 -8.26 -15.06
N GLY A 49 -3.99 -7.81 -14.27
CA GLY A 49 -3.13 -6.67 -14.55
C GLY A 49 -3.88 -5.35 -14.70
N LEU A 50 -5.00 -5.20 -14.00
CA LEU A 50 -5.86 -4.02 -14.10
C LEU A 50 -5.21 -2.78 -13.45
N LEU A 51 -4.58 -2.93 -12.28
CA LEU A 51 -3.97 -1.81 -11.57
C LEU A 51 -2.79 -1.20 -12.32
N PRO A 52 -1.83 -1.99 -12.87
CA PRO A 52 -0.80 -1.43 -13.75
C PRO A 52 -1.38 -0.69 -14.96
N LYS A 53 -2.41 -1.24 -15.63
CA LYS A 53 -3.06 -0.58 -16.78
C LYS A 53 -3.69 0.77 -16.41
N ILE A 54 -4.24 0.89 -15.19
CA ILE A 54 -4.75 2.16 -14.67
C ILE A 54 -3.59 3.09 -14.33
N GLY A 55 -2.53 2.57 -13.70
CA GLY A 55 -1.30 3.30 -13.38
C GLY A 55 -0.65 3.91 -14.62
N ASP A 56 -0.56 3.16 -15.72
CA ASP A 56 -0.04 3.64 -17.00
C ASP A 56 -0.83 4.84 -17.52
N LYS A 57 -2.17 4.76 -17.45
CA LYS A 57 -3.04 5.88 -17.87
C LYS A 57 -2.93 7.10 -16.95
N LEU A 58 -2.57 6.89 -15.70
CA LEU A 58 -2.38 7.95 -14.70
C LEU A 58 -0.92 8.38 -14.56
N SER A 59 0.01 7.82 -15.34
CA SER A 59 1.45 8.09 -15.26
C SER A 59 1.78 9.58 -15.36
N PHE A 60 1.02 10.33 -16.18
CA PHE A 60 1.16 11.79 -16.30
C PHE A 60 1.01 12.53 -14.96
N LEU A 61 0.29 11.95 -14.00
CA LEU A 61 0.11 12.47 -12.65
C LEU A 61 1.03 11.78 -11.65
N LEU A 62 1.17 10.45 -11.75
CA LEU A 62 1.95 9.65 -10.79
C LEU A 62 3.45 9.93 -10.88
N THR A 63 3.98 10.10 -12.09
CA THR A 63 5.40 10.38 -12.29
C THR A 63 5.82 11.74 -11.70
N PRO A 64 5.15 12.88 -11.94
CA PRO A 64 5.55 14.14 -11.32
C PRO A 64 5.26 14.22 -9.81
N LEU A 65 4.28 13.47 -9.29
CA LEU A 65 3.95 13.50 -7.86
C LEU A 65 4.83 12.57 -7.03
N PHE A 66 5.18 11.39 -7.57
CA PHE A 66 5.80 10.30 -6.82
C PHE A 66 7.11 9.81 -7.44
N GLY A 67 7.44 10.24 -8.66
CA GLY A 67 8.63 9.77 -9.38
C GLY A 67 8.57 8.30 -9.75
N PHE A 68 7.37 7.73 -9.94
CA PHE A 68 7.21 6.35 -10.38
C PHE A 68 7.68 6.19 -11.83
N ARG A 69 8.66 5.29 -12.03
CA ARG A 69 9.18 4.91 -13.36
C ARG A 69 8.44 3.74 -13.98
N ASP A 70 7.80 2.91 -13.17
CA ASP A 70 7.03 1.73 -13.59
C ASP A 70 5.64 1.75 -12.92
N ALA A 71 4.59 1.49 -13.68
CA ALA A 71 3.22 1.50 -13.19
C ALA A 71 2.92 0.36 -12.19
N ALA A 72 3.72 -0.71 -12.17
CA ALA A 72 3.63 -1.74 -11.16
C ALA A 72 3.86 -1.19 -9.75
N ALA A 73 4.61 -0.09 -9.59
CA ALA A 73 4.84 0.58 -8.29
C ALA A 73 3.53 0.97 -7.58
N VAL A 74 2.43 1.17 -8.33
CA VAL A 74 1.09 1.48 -7.80
C VAL A 74 0.50 0.33 -6.98
N ALA A 75 0.97 -0.90 -7.19
CA ALA A 75 0.49 -2.07 -6.44
C ALA A 75 0.81 -2.01 -4.95
N VAL A 76 1.98 -1.48 -4.59
CA VAL A 76 2.45 -1.39 -3.20
C VAL A 76 1.52 -0.52 -2.34
N PRO A 77 1.23 0.75 -2.69
CA PRO A 77 0.37 1.60 -1.88
C PRO A 77 -1.07 1.07 -1.86
N ILE A 78 -1.57 0.45 -2.93
CA ILE A 78 -2.90 -0.20 -2.90
C ILE A 78 -2.92 -1.39 -1.95
N THR A 79 -1.87 -2.21 -1.94
CA THR A 79 -1.73 -3.33 -0.99
C THR A 79 -1.68 -2.81 0.45
N ALA A 80 -1.02 -1.66 0.67
CA ALA A 80 -0.88 -1.04 1.98
C ALA A 80 -2.22 -0.59 2.59
N LEU A 81 -3.27 -0.38 1.78
CA LEU A 81 -4.63 -0.11 2.27
C LEU A 81 -5.18 -1.28 3.10
N GLY A 82 -4.79 -2.51 2.75
CA GLY A 82 -5.15 -3.75 3.44
C GLY A 82 -4.10 -4.17 4.48
N ALA A 83 -2.81 -4.16 4.12
CA ALA A 83 -1.71 -4.47 5.04
C ALA A 83 -0.37 -3.86 4.61
N ALA A 84 0.23 -3.03 5.47
CA ALA A 84 1.57 -2.48 5.23
C ALA A 84 2.66 -3.55 5.15
N GLY A 85 2.63 -4.57 6.03
CA GLY A 85 3.65 -5.61 6.03
C GLY A 85 3.70 -6.39 4.71
N ALA A 86 2.53 -6.74 4.17
CA ALA A 86 2.42 -7.38 2.87
C ALA A 86 2.91 -6.46 1.74
N ALA A 87 2.54 -5.18 1.78
CA ALA A 87 2.97 -4.19 0.80
C ALA A 87 4.49 -3.99 0.75
N ILE A 88 5.13 -3.81 1.91
CA ILE A 88 6.59 -3.68 2.01
C ILE A 88 7.29 -4.95 1.50
N GLY A 89 6.70 -6.13 1.74
CA GLY A 89 7.22 -7.41 1.26
C GLY A 89 7.30 -7.54 -0.27
N LEU A 90 6.57 -6.72 -1.03
CA LEU A 90 6.64 -6.70 -2.50
C LEU A 90 7.89 -5.98 -3.00
N ILE A 91 8.41 -5.00 -2.25
CA ILE A 91 9.48 -4.08 -2.68
C ILE A 91 10.77 -4.85 -3.09
N PRO A 92 11.28 -5.85 -2.34
CA PRO A 92 12.51 -6.56 -2.72
C PRO A 92 12.44 -7.22 -4.10
N GLY A 93 11.29 -7.81 -4.46
CA GLY A 93 11.07 -8.40 -5.77
C GLY A 93 11.09 -7.34 -6.88
N MET A 94 10.45 -6.19 -6.63
CA MET A 94 10.40 -5.07 -7.58
C MET A 94 11.77 -4.42 -7.78
N VAL A 95 12.60 -4.34 -6.73
CA VAL A 95 14.00 -3.89 -6.83
C VAL A 95 14.79 -4.85 -7.71
N SER A 96 14.64 -6.16 -7.50
CA SER A 96 15.33 -7.20 -8.27
C SER A 96 14.91 -7.19 -9.75
N ALA A 97 13.66 -6.83 -10.03
CA ALA A 97 13.13 -6.66 -11.39
C ALA A 97 13.45 -5.29 -12.01
N GLY A 98 14.13 -4.39 -11.31
CA GLY A 98 14.48 -3.05 -11.80
C GLY A 98 13.32 -2.04 -11.85
N GLN A 99 12.16 -2.38 -11.26
CA GLN A 99 10.93 -1.59 -11.35
C GLN A 99 10.90 -0.41 -10.35
N VAL A 100 11.63 -0.51 -9.25
CA VAL A 100 11.71 0.54 -8.20
C VAL A 100 13.17 0.81 -7.81
N SER A 101 13.49 2.03 -7.42
CA SER A 101 14.81 2.45 -6.94
C SER A 101 14.66 3.33 -5.69
N TYR A 102 15.70 4.04 -5.29
CA TYR A 102 15.75 4.77 -4.02
C TYR A 102 14.61 5.77 -3.84
N ASN A 103 14.26 6.51 -4.90
CA ASN A 103 13.12 7.43 -4.88
C ASN A 103 11.80 6.70 -4.56
N GLU A 104 11.47 5.68 -5.36
CA GLU A 104 10.22 4.95 -5.17
C GLU A 104 10.21 4.22 -3.83
N ILE A 105 11.33 3.67 -3.37
CA ILE A 105 11.42 3.07 -2.04
C ILE A 105 11.06 4.10 -0.96
N ALA A 106 11.57 5.33 -1.04
CA ALA A 106 11.25 6.38 -0.07
C ALA A 106 9.75 6.73 -0.09
N VAL A 107 9.18 6.92 -1.28
CA VAL A 107 7.76 7.25 -1.48
C VAL A 107 6.86 6.13 -1.00
N LEU A 108 7.11 4.90 -1.46
CA LEU A 108 6.34 3.72 -1.11
C LEU A 108 6.39 3.45 0.39
N THR A 109 7.54 3.61 1.03
CA THR A 109 7.68 3.48 2.48
C THR A 109 6.86 4.53 3.22
N ALA A 110 6.92 5.80 2.80
CA ALA A 110 6.16 6.87 3.41
C ALA A 110 4.63 6.65 3.29
N MET A 111 4.17 6.27 2.10
CA MET A 111 2.77 5.93 1.86
C MET A 111 2.33 4.72 2.70
N CYS A 112 3.14 3.66 2.74
CA CYS A 112 2.85 2.46 3.53
C CYS A 112 2.72 2.77 5.02
N MET A 113 3.57 3.63 5.58
CA MET A 113 3.47 4.03 6.99
C MET A 113 2.21 4.83 7.28
N CYS A 114 1.81 5.74 6.39
CA CYS A 114 0.54 6.44 6.54
C CYS A 114 -0.65 5.51 6.34
N TRP A 115 -0.55 4.53 5.45
CA TRP A 115 -1.69 3.72 5.06
C TRP A 115 -1.86 2.39 5.81
N SER A 116 -0.82 1.88 6.46
CA SER A 116 -0.75 0.76 7.40
C SER A 116 -1.98 -0.13 7.63
N GLY A 117 -2.58 -0.69 6.58
CA GLY A 117 -3.80 -1.50 6.67
C GLY A 117 -5.00 -0.74 7.23
N TYR A 118 -5.12 0.55 6.93
CA TYR A 118 -6.05 1.45 7.60
C TYR A 118 -7.52 1.04 7.36
N LEU A 119 -7.84 0.37 6.26
CA LEU A 119 -9.21 -0.05 5.94
C LEU A 119 -9.74 -1.06 6.96
N SER A 120 -8.91 -2.01 7.37
CA SER A 120 -9.25 -3.02 8.37
C SER A 120 -8.99 -2.52 9.79
N THR A 121 -7.91 -1.76 9.98
CA THR A 121 -7.47 -1.29 11.30
C THR A 121 -8.37 -0.20 11.86
N HIS A 122 -8.81 0.78 11.06
CA HIS A 122 -9.68 1.84 11.57
C HIS A 122 -11.06 1.34 11.98
N ALA A 123 -11.63 0.38 11.26
CA ALA A 123 -12.93 -0.19 11.65
C ALA A 123 -12.84 -0.86 13.03
N ALA A 124 -11.82 -1.69 13.25
CA ALA A 124 -11.59 -2.33 14.55
C ALA A 124 -11.26 -1.31 15.65
N MET A 125 -10.36 -0.35 15.37
CA MET A 125 -9.94 0.66 16.33
C MET A 125 -11.07 1.60 16.74
N MET A 126 -11.85 2.11 15.77
CA MET A 126 -13.00 2.97 16.07
C MET A 126 -14.07 2.22 16.86
N SER A 127 -14.28 0.92 16.58
CA SER A 127 -15.16 0.08 17.39
C SER A 127 -14.68 -0.07 18.82
N ALA A 128 -13.37 -0.25 19.04
CA ALA A 128 -12.80 -0.36 20.38
C ALA A 128 -12.88 0.97 21.17
N LEU A 129 -12.78 2.10 20.47
CA LEU A 129 -12.91 3.43 21.07
C LEU A 129 -14.38 3.88 21.27
N GLY A 130 -15.35 3.16 20.69
CA GLY A 130 -16.76 3.52 20.73
C GLY A 130 -17.17 4.65 19.78
N TYR A 131 -16.36 4.95 18.75
CA TYR A 131 -16.58 6.03 17.77
C TYR A 131 -16.71 5.49 16.33
N GLN A 132 -17.54 4.46 16.15
CA GLN A 132 -17.69 3.76 14.85
C GLN A 132 -18.14 4.71 13.72
N GLU A 133 -18.92 5.74 14.03
CA GLU A 133 -19.37 6.78 13.12
C GLU A 133 -18.23 7.63 12.53
N MET A 134 -17.06 7.62 13.18
CA MET A 134 -15.86 8.34 12.73
C MET A 134 -14.98 7.52 11.80
N THR A 135 -15.25 6.21 11.62
CA THR A 135 -14.44 5.29 10.80
C THR A 135 -14.19 5.82 9.38
N GLY A 136 -15.25 6.25 8.68
CA GLY A 136 -15.12 6.76 7.31
C GLY A 136 -14.28 8.03 7.23
N LYS A 137 -14.41 8.93 8.22
CA LYS A 137 -13.62 10.18 8.28
C LYS A 137 -12.14 9.89 8.57
N ALA A 138 -11.85 8.95 9.46
CA ALA A 138 -10.49 8.52 9.77
C ALA A 138 -9.81 7.90 8.54
N ILE A 139 -10.50 6.97 7.88
CA ILE A 139 -10.07 6.36 6.62
C ILE A 139 -9.73 7.43 5.59
N PHE A 140 -10.67 8.35 5.32
CA PHE A 140 -10.48 9.39 4.31
C PHE A 140 -9.30 10.33 4.63
N SER A 141 -9.18 10.74 5.90
CA SER A 141 -8.06 11.56 6.36
C SER A 141 -6.72 10.84 6.16
N HIS A 142 -6.64 9.54 6.45
CA HIS A 142 -5.44 8.73 6.21
C HIS A 142 -5.13 8.56 4.73
N THR A 143 -6.14 8.40 3.87
CA THR A 143 -5.97 8.39 2.42
C THR A 143 -5.24 9.65 1.96
N ILE A 144 -5.77 10.82 2.33
CA ILE A 144 -5.16 12.12 1.99
C ILE A 144 -3.77 12.24 2.59
N GLY A 145 -3.61 11.89 3.86
CA GLY A 145 -2.33 11.94 4.57
C GLY A 145 -1.23 11.15 3.86
N GLY A 146 -1.52 9.92 3.42
CA GLY A 146 -0.55 9.11 2.69
C GLY A 146 -0.23 9.63 1.29
N LEU A 147 -1.18 10.27 0.59
CA LEU A 147 -0.86 10.95 -0.68
C LEU A 147 0.16 12.07 -0.44
N PHE A 148 -0.08 12.94 0.54
CA PHE A 148 0.86 14.01 0.88
C PHE A 148 2.19 13.48 1.42
N ALA A 149 2.19 12.36 2.16
CA ALA A 149 3.43 11.72 2.62
C ALA A 149 4.26 11.21 1.44
N GLY A 150 3.63 10.58 0.45
CA GLY A 150 4.30 10.14 -0.77
C GLY A 150 4.86 11.30 -1.59
N ILE A 151 4.06 12.36 -1.79
CA ILE A 151 4.50 13.57 -2.50
C ILE A 151 5.69 14.20 -1.76
N SER A 152 5.58 14.36 -0.44
CA SER A 152 6.65 14.95 0.38
C SER A 152 7.93 14.12 0.31
N ALA A 153 7.84 12.80 0.40
CA ALA A 153 8.99 11.91 0.27
C ALA A 153 9.67 12.04 -1.10
N HIS A 154 8.90 12.13 -2.19
CA HIS A 154 9.45 12.31 -3.53
C HIS A 154 10.23 13.62 -3.63
N TRP A 155 9.64 14.74 -3.22
CA TRP A 155 10.27 16.05 -3.34
C TRP A 155 11.44 16.24 -2.38
N LEU A 156 11.38 15.65 -1.18
CA LEU A 156 12.52 15.61 -0.28
C LEU A 156 13.67 14.78 -0.87
N TYR A 157 13.37 13.65 -1.51
CA TYR A 157 14.38 12.87 -2.21
C TYR A 157 15.00 13.67 -3.36
N VAL A 158 14.19 14.32 -4.20
CA VAL A 158 14.67 15.16 -5.31
C VAL A 158 15.54 16.30 -4.81
N LEU A 159 15.13 16.98 -3.72
CA LEU A 159 15.92 18.03 -3.10
C LEU A 159 17.25 17.50 -2.54
N TYR A 160 17.20 16.40 -1.80
CA TYR A 160 18.39 15.77 -1.24
C TYR A 160 19.36 15.37 -2.36
N ALA A 161 18.86 14.70 -3.39
CA ALA A 161 19.64 14.33 -4.55
C ALA A 161 20.26 15.60 -5.17
N ALA A 162 19.47 16.63 -5.48
CA ALA A 162 19.97 17.89 -6.07
C ALA A 162 21.04 18.61 -5.22
N LEU A 163 20.99 18.54 -3.89
CA LEU A 163 21.94 19.18 -2.98
C LEU A 163 23.22 18.38 -2.76
N PHE A 164 23.15 17.06 -2.85
CA PHE A 164 24.23 16.14 -2.51
C PHE A 164 24.72 15.29 -3.70
N HIS A 165 24.34 15.66 -4.93
CA HIS A 165 24.93 15.17 -6.17
C HIS A 165 26.34 15.75 -6.38
#